data_AF-M1EJL4-F1
#
_entry.id   AF-M1EJL4-F1
#
_cell.length_a   1.000
_cell.length_b   1.000
_cell.length_c   1.000
_cell.angle_alpha   90.00
_cell.angle_beta   90.00
_cell.angle_gamma   90.00
#
_symmetry.space_group_name_H-M   'P 1'
#
loop_
_entity.id
_entity.type
_entity.pdbx_description
1 polymer ?
#
loop_
_entity_poly.entity_id
_entity_poly.type
_entity_poly.pdbx_seq_one_letter_code
_entity_poly.pdbx_strand_id
1 'polypeptide(L)'
;GKCNMAAAMETEQLGVEIFETADCEENIESQDQPKLEPFYVERYSWSQLKKLLADTRKYHGYMMAKAPHDFMFVKRNDPDGPHSDRIYYLAMSGENRENTLFYSEIPKTINRAAVLMLSWKPLLDLFQATLDYGMYSREEELLRERKRIGTVGIASYDYHQGSGTFLFQAGSGIYHVKDGGPQGFTQQPLRPNLVETSCPNIRMDPKLCPADPDWIAFIHSNDIWISNIVTREERRLTYVHNELANMEEDPRSAGVATFVLQEEFDRYSGYWWCPEAETTPSGRKILRILYEENDESE
;
A
#
# COMPACT_ATOMS: atom_id res chain seq x y z
N GLY A 1 -47.77 -38.19 0.97
CA GLY A 1 -46.41 -38.06 1.52
C GLY A 1 -45.97 -36.62 1.45
N LYS A 2 -45.88 -35.95 2.59
CA LYS A 2 -45.19 -34.67 2.82
C LYS A 2 -44.56 -34.77 4.22
N CYS A 3 -43.25 -34.60 4.30
CA CYS A 3 -42.43 -34.58 5.53
C CYS A 3 -42.43 -33.14 6.08
N ASN A 4 -42.88 -32.92 7.33
CA ASN A 4 -42.09 -32.59 8.54
C ASN A 4 -41.35 -31.24 8.47
N MET A 5 -41.37 -30.36 9.47
CA MET A 5 -41.38 -30.56 10.93
C MET A 5 -41.93 -29.29 11.64
N ALA A 6 -42.60 -29.47 12.78
CA ALA A 6 -42.93 -28.42 13.73
C ALA A 6 -42.34 -28.74 15.12
N ALA A 7 -41.83 -27.69 15.76
CA ALA A 7 -41.71 -27.41 17.21
C ALA A 7 -40.86 -28.30 18.15
N ALA A 8 -39.89 -27.65 18.81
CA ALA A 8 -39.32 -27.88 20.17
C ALA A 8 -38.07 -26.96 20.29
N MET A 9 -37.66 -26.32 21.38
CA MET A 9 -38.02 -26.27 22.80
C MET A 9 -37.34 -25.02 23.39
N GLU A 10 -38.01 -24.33 24.32
CA GLU A 10 -37.31 -23.52 25.32
C GLU A 10 -36.49 -24.44 26.23
N THR A 11 -35.21 -24.12 26.45
CA THR A 11 -34.49 -24.50 27.65
C THR A 11 -33.50 -23.40 28.01
N GLU A 12 -33.80 -22.68 29.09
CA GLU A 12 -32.80 -22.04 29.93
C GLU A 12 -31.82 -23.11 30.43
N GLN A 13 -30.53 -22.93 30.20
CA GLN A 13 -29.49 -23.61 30.97
C GLN A 13 -28.40 -22.61 31.37
N LEU A 14 -28.41 -22.28 32.67
CA LEU A 14 -27.27 -21.75 33.39
C LEU A 14 -26.20 -22.85 33.47
N GLY A 15 -25.19 -22.78 32.60
CA GLY A 15 -23.96 -23.54 32.71
C GLY A 15 -22.78 -22.59 32.53
N VAL A 16 -21.95 -22.44 33.55
CA VAL A 16 -20.65 -21.78 33.45
C VAL A 16 -19.71 -22.82 32.85
N GLU A 17 -19.33 -22.66 31.58
CA GLU A 17 -18.25 -23.47 31.00
C GLU A 17 -16.91 -22.88 31.46
N ILE A 18 -16.18 -23.69 32.23
CA ILE A 18 -14.86 -23.38 32.77
C ILE A 18 -13.83 -23.81 31.71
N PHE A 19 -13.03 -22.87 31.23
CA PHE A 19 -11.82 -23.18 30.44
C PHE A 19 -10.64 -23.26 31.42
N GLU A 20 -10.27 -24.47 31.83
CA GLU A 20 -9.03 -24.73 32.57
C GLU A 20 -7.86 -24.85 31.58
N THR A 21 -6.86 -23.98 31.70
CA THR A 21 -5.55 -24.15 31.06
C THR A 21 -4.74 -25.17 31.85
N ALA A 22 -4.22 -26.19 31.16
CA ALA A 22 -3.48 -27.30 31.75
C ALA A 22 -2.17 -26.87 32.40
N ASP A 23 -1.99 -27.21 33.68
CA ASP A 23 -0.71 -27.05 34.39
C ASP A 23 0.03 -28.39 34.52
N CYS A 24 1.30 -28.39 34.11
CA CYS A 24 2.24 -29.49 34.32
C CYS A 24 2.67 -29.54 35.80
N GLU A 25 2.58 -30.74 36.41
CA GLU A 25 3.02 -30.98 37.78
C GLU A 25 4.55 -30.90 37.93
N GLU A 26 5.04 -30.01 38.79
CA GLU A 26 6.27 -30.25 39.55
C GLU A 26 6.08 -29.89 41.03
N ASN A 27 6.27 -30.89 41.89
CA ASN A 27 6.21 -30.84 43.34
C ASN A 27 7.42 -30.12 43.95
N ILE A 28 7.24 -28.98 44.62
CA ILE A 28 8.13 -28.52 45.71
C ILE A 28 7.31 -27.79 46.79
N GLU A 29 7.30 -28.36 48.01
CA GLU A 29 6.78 -27.73 49.23
C GLU A 29 7.71 -26.61 49.71
N SER A 30 7.19 -25.37 49.78
CA SER A 30 7.76 -24.32 50.66
C SER A 30 6.73 -23.22 51.03
N GLN A 31 6.60 -23.04 52.36
CA GLN A 31 6.07 -21.94 53.19
C GLN A 31 5.20 -20.82 52.58
N ASP A 32 4.03 -20.59 53.21
CA ASP A 32 3.19 -19.37 53.17
C ASP A 32 3.05 -18.68 51.80
N GLN A 33 2.61 -19.43 50.79
CA GLN A 33 2.01 -18.81 49.62
C GLN A 33 0.54 -18.49 49.92
N PRO A 34 0.08 -17.23 49.75
CA PRO A 34 -1.34 -16.92 49.86
C PRO A 34 -2.09 -17.82 48.89
N LYS A 35 -3.13 -18.51 49.36
CA LYS A 35 -4.02 -19.28 48.49
C LYS A 35 -4.44 -18.36 47.35
N LEU A 36 -4.00 -18.65 46.13
CA LEU A 36 -4.34 -17.87 44.96
C LEU A 36 -5.84 -18.03 44.75
N GLU A 37 -6.62 -17.04 45.18
CA GLU A 37 -8.05 -17.02 44.95
C GLU A 37 -8.32 -16.68 43.48
N PRO A 38 -9.19 -17.44 42.80
CA PRO A 38 -9.51 -17.17 41.41
C PRO A 38 -10.22 -15.81 41.30
N PHE A 39 -9.67 -14.93 40.46
CA PHE A 39 -10.33 -13.69 40.10
C PHE A 39 -11.38 -13.96 39.01
N TYR A 40 -12.64 -13.63 39.30
CA TYR A 40 -13.72 -13.70 38.33
C TYR A 40 -13.96 -12.33 37.70
N VAL A 41 -13.88 -12.25 36.38
CA VAL A 41 -14.21 -11.04 35.63
C VAL A 41 -15.70 -10.71 35.74
N GLU A 42 -16.04 -9.42 35.60
CA GLU A 42 -17.44 -9.02 35.59
C GLU A 42 -18.20 -9.64 34.39
N ARG A 43 -19.35 -10.25 34.70
CA ARG A 43 -20.20 -10.87 33.69
C ARG A 43 -21.14 -9.85 33.04
N TYR A 44 -20.63 -9.17 32.02
CA TYR A 44 -21.41 -8.22 31.21
C TYR A 44 -22.37 -8.94 30.25
N SER A 45 -23.51 -8.31 29.98
CA SER A 45 -24.37 -8.66 28.85
C SER A 45 -23.74 -8.27 27.51
N TRP A 46 -24.22 -8.87 26.42
CA TRP A 46 -23.79 -8.52 25.06
C TRP A 46 -23.85 -7.02 24.76
N SER A 47 -24.94 -6.35 25.15
CA SER A 47 -25.13 -4.91 24.94
C SER A 47 -24.15 -4.08 25.76
N GLN A 48 -23.83 -4.50 26.99
CA GLN A 48 -22.85 -3.84 27.84
C GLN A 48 -21.43 -3.98 27.29
N LEU A 49 -21.02 -5.17 26.84
CA LEU A 49 -19.73 -5.37 26.17
C LEU A 49 -19.62 -4.54 24.89
N LYS A 50 -20.68 -4.52 24.07
CA LYS A 50 -20.71 -3.69 22.85
C LYS A 50 -20.52 -2.21 23.17
N LYS A 51 -21.19 -1.70 24.20
CA LYS A 51 -21.04 -0.30 24.63
C LYS A 51 -19.64 -0.02 25.18
N LEU A 52 -19.12 -0.90 26.02
CA LEU A 52 -17.76 -0.79 26.58
C LEU A 52 -16.71 -0.68 25.45
N LEU A 53 -16.78 -1.57 24.45
CA LEU A 53 -15.86 -1.58 23.31
C LEU A 53 -16.03 -0.35 22.40
N ALA A 54 -17.26 0.16 22.24
CA ALA A 54 -17.52 1.36 21.46
C ALA A 54 -16.93 2.61 22.15
N ASP A 55 -17.12 2.72 23.47
CA ASP A 55 -16.66 3.85 24.27
C ASP A 55 -15.12 3.90 24.33
N THR A 56 -14.45 2.74 24.48
CA THR A 56 -12.97 2.67 24.47
C THR A 56 -12.39 2.99 23.09
N ARG A 57 -13.01 2.49 22.02
CA ARG A 57 -12.57 2.76 20.63
C ARG A 57 -12.71 4.24 20.26
N LYS A 58 -13.74 4.94 20.76
CA LYS A 58 -14.00 6.35 20.44
C LYS A 58 -12.80 7.26 20.73
N TYR A 59 -12.11 7.03 21.84
CA TYR A 59 -10.92 7.81 22.21
C TYR A 59 -9.65 7.39 21.47
N HIS A 60 -9.58 6.15 21.00
CA HIS A 60 -8.43 5.61 20.27
C HIS A 60 -8.49 5.85 18.75
N GLY A 61 -9.63 6.30 18.21
CA GLY A 61 -9.80 6.50 16.77
C GLY A 61 -8.77 7.44 16.14
N TYR A 62 -8.31 8.47 16.87
CA TYR A 62 -7.26 9.39 16.41
C TYR A 62 -5.84 8.85 16.59
N MET A 63 -5.64 7.82 17.42
CA MET A 63 -4.32 7.20 17.63
C MET A 63 -3.95 6.21 16.52
N MET A 64 -4.88 5.83 15.65
CA MET A 64 -4.64 4.90 14.54
C MET A 64 -4.17 5.58 13.25
N ALA A 65 -3.80 6.86 13.30
CA ALA A 65 -3.20 7.54 12.16
C ALA A 65 -1.79 6.96 11.89
N LYS A 66 -1.58 6.40 10.69
CA LYS A 66 -0.28 5.87 10.27
C LYS A 66 0.74 7.01 10.24
N ALA A 67 1.86 6.79 10.93
CA ALA A 67 2.97 7.73 10.95
C ALA A 67 3.55 7.93 9.53
N PRO A 68 4.22 9.08 9.28
CA PRO A 68 4.95 9.30 8.05
C PRO A 68 5.95 8.17 7.75
N HIS A 69 5.96 7.70 6.51
CA HIS A 69 6.81 6.61 6.02
C HIS A 69 7.24 6.87 4.57
N ASP A 70 8.08 5.99 4.02
CA ASP A 70 8.63 6.08 2.66
C ASP A 70 9.30 7.43 2.40
N PHE A 71 10.24 7.79 3.27
CA PHE A 71 10.94 9.06 3.20
C PHE A 71 11.92 9.12 2.04
N MET A 72 11.94 10.26 1.35
CA MET A 72 12.92 10.57 0.31
C MET A 72 13.46 11.99 0.49
N PHE A 73 14.78 12.13 0.44
CA PHE A 73 15.47 13.41 0.55
C PHE A 73 15.89 13.91 -0.84
N VAL A 74 15.54 15.15 -1.16
CA VAL A 74 15.99 15.82 -2.39
C VAL A 74 16.62 17.15 -2.03
N LYS A 75 17.85 17.36 -2.51
CA LYS A 75 18.63 18.58 -2.25
C LYS A 75 18.01 19.78 -2.98
N ARG A 76 17.88 20.91 -2.28
CA ARG A 76 17.41 22.16 -2.89
C ARG A 76 18.42 22.77 -3.87
N ASN A 77 19.72 22.57 -3.61
CA ASN A 77 20.83 23.15 -4.38
C ASN A 77 20.71 24.67 -4.62
N ASP A 78 20.09 25.36 -3.68
CA ASP A 78 19.94 26.82 -3.67
C ASP A 78 20.89 27.40 -2.61
N PRO A 79 22.02 28.04 -3.00
CA PRO A 79 22.98 28.60 -2.06
C PRO A 79 22.38 29.70 -1.16
N ASP A 80 21.47 30.50 -1.69
CA ASP A 80 20.89 31.68 -1.02
C ASP A 80 19.63 31.32 -0.22
N GLY A 81 18.94 30.23 -0.59
CA GLY A 81 17.73 29.77 0.08
C GLY A 81 17.94 29.34 1.54
N PRO A 82 16.91 29.43 2.39
CA PRO A 82 17.01 29.04 3.80
C PRO A 82 17.00 27.52 4.05
N HIS A 83 16.68 26.72 3.02
CA HIS A 83 16.47 25.28 3.13
C HIS A 83 17.59 24.49 2.43
N SER A 84 18.04 23.39 3.05
CA SER A 84 19.04 22.50 2.48
C SER A 84 18.41 21.40 1.63
N ASP A 85 17.30 20.84 2.12
CA ASP A 85 16.65 19.65 1.58
C ASP A 85 15.13 19.81 1.65
N ARG A 86 14.43 19.16 0.74
CA ARG A 86 13.02 18.84 0.88
C ARG A 86 12.90 17.35 1.13
N ILE A 87 12.11 16.97 2.13
CA ILE A 87 11.74 15.58 2.38
C ILE A 87 10.33 15.31 1.86
N TYR A 88 10.15 14.21 1.15
CA TYR A 88 8.86 13.70 0.72
C TYR A 88 8.53 12.42 1.49
N TYR A 89 7.26 12.18 1.76
CA TYR A 89 6.81 11.02 2.52
C TYR A 89 5.31 10.77 2.33
N LEU A 90 4.89 9.54 2.58
CA LEU A 90 3.49 9.17 2.68
C LEU A 90 3.01 9.32 4.12
N ALA A 91 1.86 9.95 4.33
CA ALA A 91 1.24 10.08 5.64
C ALA A 91 -0.28 10.21 5.56
N MET A 92 -0.95 10.01 6.70
CA MET A 92 -2.37 10.30 6.88
C MET A 92 -2.54 11.55 7.75
N SER A 93 -3.25 12.55 7.24
CA SER A 93 -3.61 13.73 8.02
C SER A 93 -4.81 13.41 8.94
N GLY A 94 -4.93 14.07 10.09
CA GLY A 94 -6.10 13.88 10.96
C GLY A 94 -7.43 14.25 10.31
N GLU A 95 -7.41 15.14 9.32
CA GLU A 95 -8.59 15.58 8.56
C GLU A 95 -8.94 14.62 7.41
N ASN A 96 -7.93 14.03 6.76
CA ASN A 96 -8.07 13.15 5.61
C ASN A 96 -7.62 11.73 5.98
N ARG A 97 -8.56 10.78 6.01
CA ARG A 97 -8.29 9.37 6.35
C ARG A 97 -7.56 8.58 5.26
N GLU A 98 -7.08 9.24 4.22
CA GLU A 98 -6.37 8.64 3.10
C GLU A 98 -4.88 8.95 3.21
N ASN A 99 -4.07 7.92 2.96
CA ASN A 99 -2.63 8.02 2.87
C ASN A 99 -2.26 8.75 1.56
N THR A 100 -1.53 9.85 1.65
CA THR A 100 -1.14 10.65 0.48
C THR A 100 0.26 11.24 0.64
N LEU A 101 0.77 11.84 -0.44
CA LEU A 101 2.10 12.45 -0.50
C LEU A 101 2.13 13.83 0.15
N PHE A 102 3.05 13.99 1.08
CA PHE A 102 3.40 15.25 1.74
C PHE A 102 4.87 15.58 1.53
N TYR A 103 5.22 16.83 1.77
CA TYR A 103 6.59 17.26 1.89
C TYR A 103 6.80 18.20 3.09
N SER A 104 8.06 18.27 3.55
CA SER A 104 8.52 19.22 4.56
C SER A 104 9.86 19.83 4.13
N GLU A 105 10.14 21.04 4.59
CA GLU A 105 11.38 21.75 4.29
C GLU A 105 12.38 21.59 5.43
N ILE A 106 13.62 21.20 5.11
CA ILE A 106 14.70 21.10 6.09
C ILE A 106 15.51 22.40 6.07
N PRO A 107 15.50 23.20 7.15
CA PRO A 107 16.26 24.45 7.20
C PRO A 107 17.77 24.19 7.35
N LYS A 108 18.60 25.04 6.75
CA LYS A 108 20.07 24.98 6.86
C LYS A 108 20.58 25.21 8.30
N THR A 109 19.84 25.98 9.08
CA THR A 109 20.17 26.32 10.46
C THR A 109 18.91 26.28 11.33
N ILE A 110 19.06 25.95 12.61
CA ILE A 110 17.96 25.86 13.57
C ILE A 110 18.29 26.63 14.85
N ASN A 111 17.25 27.20 15.46
CA ASN A 111 17.37 27.73 16.82
C ASN A 111 17.45 26.57 17.82
N ARG A 112 18.65 26.28 18.33
CA ARG A 112 18.88 25.17 19.27
C ARG A 112 18.18 25.32 20.63
N ALA A 113 17.69 26.52 20.96
CA ALA A 113 16.94 26.76 22.19
C ALA A 113 15.45 26.38 22.07
N ALA A 114 14.96 26.05 20.87
CA ALA A 114 13.56 25.73 20.62
C ALA A 114 13.43 24.39 19.88
N VAL A 115 12.26 23.75 20.01
CA VAL A 115 11.90 22.56 19.25
C VAL A 115 11.28 22.98 17.91
N LEU A 116 11.89 22.55 16.80
CA LEU A 116 11.35 22.79 15.47
C LEU A 116 10.34 21.70 15.10
N MET A 117 9.09 22.10 14.87
CA MET A 117 8.06 21.23 14.31
C MET A 117 7.97 21.46 12.80
N LEU A 118 8.27 20.43 12.02
CA LEU A 118 8.16 20.49 10.56
C LEU A 118 6.69 20.48 10.14
N SER A 119 6.28 21.48 9.36
CA SER A 119 4.92 21.58 8.83
C SER A 119 4.73 20.62 7.66
N TRP A 120 3.69 19.79 7.72
CA TRP A 120 3.35 18.89 6.62
C TRP A 120 2.64 19.67 5.53
N LYS A 121 3.29 19.82 4.37
CA LYS A 121 2.71 20.48 3.20
C LYS A 121 2.18 19.42 2.23
N PRO A 122 0.89 19.44 1.85
CA PRO A 122 0.36 18.48 0.89
C PRO A 122 1.05 18.68 -0.46
N LEU A 123 1.57 17.59 -1.04
CA LEU A 123 2.17 17.64 -2.38
C LEU A 123 1.08 17.64 -3.45
N LEU A 124 -0.02 16.93 -3.22
CA LEU A 124 -1.09 16.74 -4.19
C LEU A 124 -2.31 17.57 -3.80
N ASP A 125 -2.96 18.16 -4.81
CA ASP A 125 -4.30 18.72 -4.64
C ASP A 125 -5.30 17.59 -4.35
N LEU A 126 -6.42 17.90 -3.69
CA LEU A 126 -7.47 16.93 -3.39
C LEU A 126 -8.02 16.36 -4.71
N PHE A 127 -7.80 15.06 -4.93
CA PHE A 127 -8.33 14.34 -6.07
C PHE A 127 -9.06 13.10 -5.57
N GLN A 128 -10.23 12.83 -6.13
CA GLN A 128 -10.97 11.60 -5.83
C GLN A 128 -10.26 10.44 -6.53
N ALA A 129 -9.31 9.81 -5.84
CA ALA A 129 -8.65 8.60 -6.31
C ALA A 129 -9.61 7.41 -6.37
N THR A 130 -10.67 7.42 -5.54
CA THR A 130 -11.63 6.34 -5.41
C THR A 130 -13.04 6.92 -5.55
N LEU A 131 -13.78 6.50 -6.58
CA LEU A 131 -15.19 6.89 -6.75
C LEU A 131 -16.10 6.20 -5.73
N ASP A 132 -15.70 5.01 -5.24
CA ASP A 132 -16.44 4.24 -4.24
C ASP A 132 -15.50 3.79 -3.11
N TYR A 133 -15.71 4.33 -1.91
CA TYR A 133 -14.91 4.01 -0.72
C TYR A 133 -14.88 2.49 -0.48
N GLY A 134 -13.69 1.88 -0.61
CA GLY A 134 -13.43 0.49 -0.22
C GLY A 134 -13.78 -0.58 -1.26
N MET A 135 -14.17 -0.21 -2.48
CA MET A 135 -14.31 -1.16 -3.58
C MET A 135 -12.99 -1.28 -4.36
N TYR A 136 -12.14 -2.20 -3.92
CA TYR A 136 -10.92 -2.58 -4.63
C TYR A 136 -11.20 -3.64 -5.69
N SER A 137 -10.38 -3.71 -6.74
CA SER A 137 -10.39 -4.88 -7.62
C SER A 137 -9.91 -6.11 -6.82
N ARG A 138 -10.18 -7.31 -7.32
CA ARG A 138 -9.77 -8.54 -6.64
C ARG A 138 -8.24 -8.62 -6.50
N GLU A 139 -7.52 -8.21 -7.53
CA GLU A 139 -6.06 -8.18 -7.57
C GLU A 139 -5.49 -7.18 -6.56
N GLU A 140 -6.10 -5.99 -6.45
CA GLU A 140 -5.69 -4.98 -5.47
C GLU A 140 -5.99 -5.42 -4.03
N GLU A 141 -7.17 -5.99 -3.78
CA GLU A 141 -7.52 -6.55 -2.47
C GLU A 141 -6.51 -7.61 -2.03
N LEU A 142 -6.23 -8.60 -2.89
CA LEU A 142 -5.27 -9.68 -2.62
C LEU A 142 -3.85 -9.16 -2.39
N LEU A 143 -3.40 -8.18 -3.18
CA LEU A 143 -2.08 -7.58 -2.99
C LEU A 143 -1.99 -6.84 -1.65
N ARG A 144 -3.07 -6.15 -1.24
CA ARG A 144 -3.13 -5.43 0.04
C ARG A 144 -3.13 -6.38 1.22
N GLU A 145 -3.80 -7.54 1.12
CA GLU A 145 -3.74 -8.59 2.14
C GLU A 145 -2.29 -9.07 2.33
N ARG A 146 -1.61 -9.45 1.24
CA ARG A 146 -0.24 -9.99 1.26
C ARG A 146 0.80 -8.97 1.72
N LYS A 147 0.66 -7.71 1.33
CA LYS A 147 1.49 -6.59 1.83
C LYS A 147 1.07 -6.09 3.22
N ARG A 148 -0.01 -6.62 3.79
CA ARG A 148 -0.58 -6.21 5.09
C ARG A 148 -0.92 -4.71 5.15
N ILE A 149 -1.46 -4.16 4.05
CA ILE A 149 -1.79 -2.73 3.91
C ILE A 149 -3.22 -2.47 4.42
N GLY A 150 -3.33 -2.09 5.69
CA GLY A 150 -4.59 -1.69 6.32
C GLY A 150 -5.07 -0.27 5.99
N THR A 151 -4.23 0.57 5.38
CA THR A 151 -4.54 2.00 5.14
C THR A 151 -5.02 2.27 3.73
N VAL A 152 -6.09 3.05 3.57
CA VAL A 152 -6.62 3.49 2.27
C VAL A 152 -5.75 4.62 1.69
N GLY A 153 -5.66 4.70 0.36
CA GLY A 153 -4.90 5.74 -0.36
C GLY A 153 -3.65 5.22 -1.04
N ILE A 154 -2.69 6.10 -1.30
CA ILE A 154 -1.42 5.78 -1.97
C ILE A 154 -0.63 4.83 -1.08
N ALA A 155 -0.33 3.63 -1.59
CA ALA A 155 0.42 2.61 -0.87
C ALA A 155 1.94 2.79 -0.98
N SER A 156 2.42 3.19 -2.15
CA SER A 156 3.82 3.40 -2.49
C SER A 156 3.93 4.37 -3.66
N TYR A 157 5.13 4.90 -3.90
CA TYR A 157 5.43 5.76 -5.04
C TYR A 157 6.84 5.49 -5.56
N ASP A 158 7.03 5.76 -6.85
CA ASP A 158 8.30 5.79 -7.54
C ASP A 158 8.75 7.24 -7.78
N TYR A 159 10.05 7.46 -7.84
CA TYR A 159 10.61 8.78 -8.11
C TYR A 159 11.88 8.73 -8.97
N HIS A 160 11.91 9.54 -10.02
CA HIS A 160 13.10 9.72 -10.85
C HIS A 160 13.83 11.02 -10.49
N GLN A 161 15.01 10.89 -9.90
CA GLN A 161 15.83 12.01 -9.40
C GLN A 161 16.17 13.04 -10.48
N GLY A 162 16.53 12.59 -11.69
CA GLY A 162 16.98 13.49 -12.76
C GLY A 162 15.89 14.40 -13.32
N SER A 163 14.62 14.00 -13.25
CA SER A 163 13.49 14.76 -13.80
C SER A 163 12.55 15.30 -12.72
N GLY A 164 12.65 14.79 -11.49
CA GLY A 164 11.70 15.04 -10.42
C GLY A 164 10.34 14.36 -10.62
N THR A 165 10.24 13.34 -11.49
CA THR A 165 8.95 12.70 -11.79
C THR A 165 8.57 11.73 -10.67
N PHE A 166 7.41 11.94 -10.06
CA PHE A 166 6.74 10.97 -9.21
C PHE A 166 5.78 10.12 -10.03
N LEU A 167 5.70 8.84 -9.73
CA LEU A 167 4.71 7.90 -10.26
C LEU A 167 4.07 7.15 -9.09
N PHE A 168 2.75 7.07 -9.05
CA PHE A 168 2.06 6.34 -7.99
C PHE A 168 0.69 5.86 -8.45
N GLN A 169 0.21 4.80 -7.81
CA GLN A 169 -1.14 4.32 -7.97
C GLN A 169 -2.04 4.90 -6.88
N ALA A 170 -3.21 5.36 -7.27
CA ALA A 170 -4.24 5.83 -6.36
C ALA A 170 -5.60 5.32 -6.86
N GLY A 171 -6.16 4.33 -6.14
CA GLY A 171 -7.28 3.54 -6.65
C GLY A 171 -6.91 2.81 -7.95
N SER A 172 -7.80 2.87 -8.93
CA SER A 172 -7.57 2.23 -10.24
C SER A 172 -6.69 3.03 -11.20
N GLY A 173 -6.36 4.28 -10.85
CA GLY A 173 -5.57 5.17 -11.69
C GLY A 173 -4.08 5.13 -11.37
N ILE A 174 -3.25 5.17 -12.42
CA ILE A 174 -1.82 5.49 -12.32
C ILE A 174 -1.68 6.99 -12.57
N TYR A 175 -0.99 7.69 -11.67
CA TYR A 175 -0.82 9.15 -11.72
C TYR A 175 0.64 9.55 -11.67
N HIS A 176 0.93 10.73 -12.22
CA HIS A 176 2.26 11.33 -12.13
C HIS A 176 2.22 12.85 -11.87
N VAL A 177 3.25 13.34 -11.17
CA VAL A 177 3.54 14.77 -10.95
C VAL A 177 5.06 15.01 -11.02
N LYS A 178 5.49 16.28 -11.11
CA LYS A 178 6.92 16.62 -11.12
C LYS A 178 7.25 17.62 -10.00
N ASP A 179 8.25 17.32 -9.18
CA ASP A 179 8.78 18.21 -8.14
C ASP A 179 10.24 17.85 -7.79
N GLY A 180 11.07 18.86 -7.48
CA GLY A 180 12.45 18.68 -7.03
C GLY A 180 13.46 18.31 -8.12
N GLY A 181 13.06 18.36 -9.39
CA GLY A 181 13.95 18.20 -10.55
C GLY A 181 14.31 19.55 -11.20
N PRO A 182 14.64 19.56 -12.51
CA PRO A 182 14.95 20.78 -13.26
C PRO A 182 13.81 21.81 -13.31
N GLN A 183 12.57 21.37 -13.05
CA GLN A 183 11.39 22.23 -12.97
C GLN A 183 11.29 23.00 -11.63
N GLY A 184 12.20 22.75 -10.69
CA GLY A 184 12.24 23.39 -9.40
C GLY A 184 11.30 22.74 -8.38
N PHE A 185 10.93 23.54 -7.38
CA PHE A 185 10.17 23.09 -6.21
C PHE A 185 8.87 23.88 -6.08
N THR A 186 7.74 23.18 -6.06
CA THR A 186 6.43 23.80 -5.88
C THR A 186 6.28 24.41 -4.48
N GLN A 187 5.44 25.44 -4.37
CA GLN A 187 5.00 26.02 -3.08
C GLN A 187 3.52 25.77 -2.80
N GLN A 188 2.81 25.11 -3.73
CA GLN A 188 1.39 24.83 -3.64
C GLN A 188 1.11 23.37 -4.08
N PRO A 189 -0.04 22.80 -3.70
CA PRO A 189 -0.41 21.45 -4.12
C PRO A 189 -0.43 21.31 -5.65
N LEU A 190 0.08 20.17 -6.15
CA LEU A 190 0.14 19.82 -7.56
C LEU A 190 -1.08 18.99 -7.93
N ARG A 191 -1.65 19.26 -9.10
CA ARG A 191 -2.71 18.41 -9.65
C ARG A 191 -2.10 17.12 -10.23
N PRO A 192 -2.50 15.92 -9.76
CA PRO A 192 -2.04 14.67 -10.35
C PRO A 192 -2.51 14.51 -11.80
N ASN A 193 -1.62 14.07 -12.68
CA ASN A 193 -1.95 13.78 -14.07
C ASN A 193 -2.22 12.28 -14.21
N LEU A 194 -3.41 11.92 -14.69
CA LEU A 194 -3.79 10.54 -14.95
C LEU A 194 -3.05 10.03 -16.20
N VAL A 195 -2.41 8.87 -16.08
CA VAL A 195 -1.89 8.14 -17.25
C VAL A 195 -3.06 7.44 -17.93
N GLU A 196 -3.49 7.98 -19.07
CA GLU A 196 -4.52 7.40 -19.93
C GLU A 196 -4.14 5.97 -20.35
N THR A 197 -5.15 5.13 -20.58
CA THR A 197 -4.96 3.73 -20.98
C THR A 197 -6.15 3.24 -21.79
N SER A 198 -5.91 2.29 -22.68
CA SER A 198 -6.96 1.52 -23.36
C SER A 198 -7.22 0.17 -22.70
N CYS A 199 -6.45 -0.20 -21.66
CA CYS A 199 -6.65 -1.42 -20.89
C CYS A 199 -8.01 -1.39 -20.15
N PRO A 200 -8.85 -2.43 -20.28
CA PRO A 200 -10.17 -2.44 -19.65
C PRO A 200 -10.13 -2.76 -18.15
N ASN A 201 -9.09 -3.45 -17.67
CA ASN A 201 -8.97 -3.92 -16.29
C ASN A 201 -7.94 -3.09 -15.50
N ILE A 202 -7.83 -3.40 -14.20
CA ILE A 202 -6.86 -2.75 -13.30
C ILE A 202 -5.43 -2.86 -13.83
N ARG A 203 -4.64 -1.81 -13.63
CA ARG A 203 -3.20 -1.79 -13.87
C ARG A 203 -2.49 -1.86 -12.53
N MET A 204 -1.59 -2.82 -12.37
CA MET A 204 -0.91 -3.14 -11.12
C MET A 204 0.60 -2.90 -11.23
N ASP A 205 1.24 -2.69 -10.08
CA ASP A 205 2.70 -2.55 -9.95
C ASP A 205 3.34 -1.56 -10.95
N PRO A 206 2.93 -0.27 -10.98
CA PRO A 206 3.47 0.71 -11.92
C PRO A 206 4.92 1.11 -11.59
N LYS A 207 5.84 0.76 -12.51
CA LYS A 207 7.30 0.96 -12.55
C LYS A 207 7.77 2.15 -13.38
N LEU A 208 8.43 3.18 -12.84
CA LEU A 208 9.06 4.21 -13.69
C LEU A 208 10.40 3.69 -14.26
N CYS A 209 10.66 3.89 -15.56
CA CYS A 209 11.92 3.48 -16.17
C CYS A 209 13.07 4.39 -15.71
N PRO A 210 14.09 3.88 -14.99
CA PRO A 210 15.15 4.75 -14.46
C PRO A 210 16.01 5.40 -15.55
N ALA A 211 16.12 4.76 -16.73
CA ALA A 211 16.90 5.25 -17.85
C ALA A 211 16.18 6.33 -18.68
N ASP A 212 14.85 6.36 -18.63
CA ASP A 212 14.03 7.31 -19.38
C ASP A 212 12.68 7.58 -18.67
N PRO A 213 12.53 8.74 -18.00
CA PRO A 213 11.37 9.02 -17.14
C PRO A 213 10.06 9.24 -17.88
N ASP A 214 10.08 9.22 -19.21
CA ASP A 214 8.87 9.29 -20.02
C ASP A 214 8.20 7.92 -20.14
N TRP A 215 8.91 6.82 -19.86
CA TRP A 215 8.39 5.46 -19.94
C TRP A 215 8.07 4.88 -18.56
N ILE A 216 6.91 4.22 -18.48
CA ILE A 216 6.51 3.40 -17.34
C ILE A 216 6.20 1.99 -17.80
N ALA A 217 6.31 1.03 -16.89
CA ALA A 217 5.77 -0.32 -17.06
C ALA A 217 4.72 -0.60 -15.99
N PHE A 218 3.82 -1.52 -16.28
CA PHE A 218 2.82 -2.01 -15.34
C PHE A 218 2.36 -3.40 -15.75
N ILE A 219 1.69 -4.09 -14.84
CA ILE A 219 1.02 -5.36 -15.10
C ILE A 219 -0.44 -5.10 -15.43
N HIS A 220 -0.94 -5.71 -16.51
CA HIS A 220 -2.36 -5.75 -16.85
C HIS A 220 -2.69 -7.15 -17.34
N SER A 221 -3.73 -7.76 -16.76
CA SER A 221 -4.15 -9.15 -17.04
C SER A 221 -2.96 -10.13 -17.08
N ASN A 222 -2.14 -10.15 -16.01
CA ASN A 222 -0.96 -11.03 -15.85
C ASN A 222 0.15 -10.92 -16.92
N ASP A 223 0.13 -9.86 -17.73
CA ASP A 223 1.18 -9.55 -18.70
C ASP A 223 1.79 -8.17 -18.47
N ILE A 224 3.00 -7.98 -19.00
CA ILE A 224 3.76 -6.74 -18.89
C ILE A 224 3.37 -5.80 -20.02
N TRP A 225 3.06 -4.56 -19.63
CA TRP A 225 2.79 -3.45 -20.54
C TRP A 225 3.73 -2.30 -20.27
N ILE A 226 3.95 -1.48 -21.29
CA ILE A 226 4.61 -0.18 -21.17
C ILE A 226 3.71 0.93 -21.69
N SER A 227 3.83 2.11 -21.09
CA SER A 227 3.17 3.32 -21.54
C SER A 227 4.12 4.51 -21.45
N ASN A 228 4.03 5.40 -22.44
CA ASN A 228 4.75 6.66 -22.42
C ASN A 228 3.83 7.77 -21.90
N ILE A 229 4.20 8.41 -20.80
CA ILE A 229 3.36 9.41 -20.12
C ILE A 229 3.24 10.72 -20.91
N VAL A 230 4.10 10.96 -21.89
CA VAL A 230 4.11 12.17 -22.73
C VAL A 230 3.41 11.93 -24.07
N THR A 231 3.83 10.90 -24.81
CA THR A 231 3.29 10.58 -26.14
C THR A 231 1.98 9.81 -26.08
N ARG A 232 1.63 9.23 -24.92
CA ARG A 232 0.48 8.35 -24.69
C ARG A 232 0.54 7.04 -25.49
N GLU A 233 1.70 6.69 -26.03
CA GLU A 233 1.88 5.38 -26.65
C GLU A 233 1.79 4.29 -25.57
N GLU A 234 0.98 3.28 -25.81
CA GLU A 234 0.80 2.11 -24.94
C GLU A 234 1.08 0.84 -25.74
N ARG A 235 1.84 -0.09 -25.14
CA ARG A 235 2.28 -1.32 -25.81
C ARG A 235 2.32 -2.49 -24.83
N ARG A 236 1.68 -3.60 -25.22
CA ARG A 236 1.84 -4.90 -24.59
C ARG A 236 3.17 -5.54 -24.98
N LEU A 237 3.97 -5.95 -24.00
CA LEU A 237 5.28 -6.57 -24.21
C LEU A 237 5.21 -8.10 -24.23
N THR A 238 4.43 -8.69 -23.32
CA THR A 238 4.29 -10.14 -23.19
C THR A 238 2.86 -10.57 -23.57
N TYR A 239 2.73 -11.74 -24.17
CA TYR A 239 1.45 -12.28 -24.68
C TYR A 239 1.22 -13.68 -24.13
N VAL A 240 1.48 -13.83 -22.83
CA VAL A 240 1.52 -15.14 -22.17
C VAL A 240 0.13 -15.54 -21.70
N HIS A 241 -0.67 -14.58 -21.23
CA HIS A 241 -2.00 -14.78 -20.67
C HIS A 241 -3.12 -14.25 -21.59
N ASN A 242 -4.23 -14.97 -21.65
CA ASN A 242 -5.45 -14.64 -22.37
C ASN A 242 -6.55 -14.28 -21.38
N GLU A 243 -6.88 -12.99 -21.32
CA GLU A 243 -7.91 -12.44 -20.42
C GLU A 243 -9.33 -13.03 -20.61
N LEU A 244 -9.59 -13.70 -21.74
CA LEU A 244 -10.86 -14.36 -22.03
C LEU A 244 -10.87 -15.85 -21.64
N ALA A 245 -9.70 -16.44 -21.38
CA ALA A 245 -9.58 -17.82 -20.97
C ALA A 245 -9.83 -17.97 -19.47
N ASN A 246 -10.32 -19.13 -19.06
CA ASN A 246 -10.42 -19.45 -17.64
C ASN A 246 -9.03 -19.72 -17.05
N MET A 247 -8.86 -19.45 -15.76
CA MET A 247 -7.57 -19.65 -15.07
C MET A 247 -7.08 -21.12 -15.11
N GLU A 248 -7.99 -22.10 -15.21
CA GLU A 248 -7.64 -23.52 -15.39
C GLU A 248 -7.03 -23.83 -16.77
N GLU A 249 -7.36 -23.03 -17.79
CA GLU A 249 -6.88 -23.21 -19.16
C GLU A 249 -5.67 -22.33 -19.48
N ASP A 250 -5.43 -21.27 -18.70
CA ASP A 250 -4.31 -20.35 -18.87
C ASP A 250 -3.64 -19.96 -17.54
N PRO A 251 -2.80 -20.86 -17.00
CA PRO A 251 -2.15 -20.69 -15.70
C PRO A 251 -0.81 -19.92 -15.80
N ARG A 252 -0.50 -19.30 -16.94
CA ARG A 252 0.79 -18.66 -17.17
C ARG A 252 0.71 -17.15 -16.92
N SER A 253 1.81 -16.58 -16.42
CA SER A 253 1.92 -15.14 -16.14
C SER A 253 3.33 -14.61 -16.40
N ALA A 254 3.44 -13.32 -16.72
CA ALA A 254 4.72 -12.66 -16.95
C ALA A 254 4.84 -11.38 -16.11
N GLY A 255 5.96 -11.24 -15.40
CA GLY A 255 6.24 -10.06 -14.57
C GLY A 255 5.50 -10.03 -13.23
N VAL A 256 4.82 -11.12 -12.87
CA VAL A 256 4.03 -11.26 -11.64
C VAL A 256 4.75 -12.18 -10.65
N ALA A 257 4.79 -11.81 -9.38
CA ALA A 257 5.23 -12.75 -8.34
C ALA A 257 4.06 -13.67 -7.96
N THR A 258 4.28 -14.99 -7.91
CA THR A 258 3.24 -15.96 -7.53
C THR A 258 2.86 -15.85 -6.05
N PHE A 259 1.79 -16.56 -5.64
CA PHE A 259 1.27 -16.51 -4.28
C PHE A 259 2.34 -16.76 -3.21
N VAL A 260 3.12 -17.84 -3.35
CA VAL A 260 4.15 -18.24 -2.37
C VAL A 260 5.22 -17.16 -2.22
N LEU A 261 5.63 -16.53 -3.32
CA LEU A 261 6.64 -15.46 -3.31
C LEU A 261 6.13 -14.21 -2.57
N GLN A 262 4.85 -13.90 -2.70
CA GLN A 262 4.24 -12.78 -2.01
C GLN A 262 4.03 -13.04 -0.52
N GLU A 263 3.60 -14.26 -0.14
CA GLU A 263 3.23 -14.60 1.24
C GLU A 263 4.43 -14.97 2.11
N GLU A 264 5.39 -15.73 1.55
CA GLU A 264 6.50 -16.32 2.32
C GLU A 264 7.83 -15.56 2.14
N PHE A 265 7.97 -14.75 1.09
CA PHE A 265 9.24 -14.11 0.72
C PHE A 265 9.17 -12.58 0.58
N ASP A 266 8.03 -11.95 0.90
CA ASP A 266 7.80 -10.51 0.79
C ASP A 266 8.18 -9.93 -0.61
N ARG A 267 8.05 -10.75 -1.67
CA ARG A 267 8.36 -10.35 -3.05
C ARG A 267 7.07 -10.15 -3.84
N TYR A 268 6.74 -8.89 -4.12
CA TYR A 268 5.46 -8.52 -4.72
C TYR A 268 5.51 -8.15 -6.21
N SER A 269 6.68 -8.30 -6.84
CA SER A 269 6.93 -7.92 -8.23
C SER A 269 7.73 -9.01 -8.92
N GLY A 270 7.39 -9.31 -10.18
CA GLY A 270 8.14 -10.23 -11.04
C GLY A 270 8.91 -9.57 -12.18
N TYR A 271 9.01 -8.23 -12.25
CA TYR A 271 9.77 -7.55 -13.30
C TYR A 271 10.64 -6.39 -12.78
N TRP A 272 11.74 -6.11 -13.47
CA TRP A 272 12.74 -5.11 -13.08
C TRP A 272 13.28 -4.38 -14.31
N TRP A 273 13.15 -3.05 -14.32
CA TRP A 273 13.77 -2.21 -15.33
C TRP A 273 15.29 -2.28 -15.27
N CYS A 274 15.94 -2.33 -16.43
CA CYS A 274 17.35 -2.01 -16.53
C CYS A 274 17.54 -0.51 -16.26
N PRO A 275 18.46 -0.11 -15.37
CA PRO A 275 18.60 1.28 -14.99
C PRO A 275 19.26 2.15 -16.07
N GLU A 276 19.92 1.53 -17.06
CA GLU A 276 20.65 2.21 -18.11
C GLU A 276 20.07 1.87 -19.48
N ALA A 277 20.11 2.84 -20.39
CA ALA A 277 19.69 2.66 -21.77
C ALA A 277 20.89 2.41 -22.67
N GLU A 278 20.81 1.40 -23.54
CA GLU A 278 21.84 1.15 -24.55
C GLU A 278 21.58 2.03 -25.79
N THR A 279 22.56 2.84 -26.18
CA THR A 279 22.44 3.70 -27.37
C THR A 279 22.87 2.94 -28.63
N THR A 280 21.98 2.88 -29.61
CA THR A 280 22.23 2.23 -30.91
C THR A 280 22.99 3.15 -31.87
N PRO A 281 23.68 2.61 -32.89
CA PRO A 281 24.33 3.41 -33.93
C PRO A 281 23.40 4.37 -34.69
N SER A 282 22.09 4.10 -34.67
CA SER A 282 21.05 4.95 -35.27
C SER A 282 20.64 6.16 -34.42
N GLY A 283 21.21 6.32 -33.22
CA GLY A 283 20.83 7.35 -32.25
C GLY A 283 19.58 7.01 -31.42
N ARG A 284 18.98 5.83 -31.63
CA ARG A 284 17.87 5.32 -30.79
C ARG A 284 18.40 4.68 -29.51
N LYS A 285 17.55 4.58 -28.50
CA LYS A 285 17.84 3.90 -27.23
C LYS A 285 17.13 2.54 -27.17
N ILE A 286 17.77 1.54 -26.56
CA ILE A 286 17.18 0.26 -26.19
C ILE A 286 16.96 0.28 -24.67
N LEU A 287 15.70 0.18 -24.27
CA LEU A 287 15.30 -0.03 -22.88
C LEU A 287 15.04 -1.52 -22.66
N ARG A 288 15.40 -2.04 -21.49
CA ARG A 288 15.31 -3.49 -21.19
C ARG A 288 14.55 -3.70 -19.89
N ILE A 289 13.75 -4.76 -19.84
CA ILE A 289 13.07 -5.24 -18.63
C ILE A 289 13.48 -6.69 -18.44
N LEU A 290 14.04 -7.01 -17.27
CA LEU A 290 14.15 -8.39 -16.81
C LEU A 290 12.80 -8.79 -16.20
N TYR A 291 12.30 -9.98 -16.50
CA TYR A 291 11.08 -10.47 -15.89
C TYR A 291 11.13 -11.98 -15.64
N GLU A 292 10.35 -12.40 -14.65
CA GLU A 292 10.01 -13.78 -14.36
C GLU A 292 8.75 -14.16 -15.16
N GLU A 293 8.80 -15.31 -15.82
CA GLU A 293 7.65 -15.95 -16.47
C GLU A 293 7.32 -17.20 -15.66
N ASN A 294 6.07 -17.33 -15.22
CA ASN A 294 5.59 -18.44 -14.39
C ASN A 294 4.58 -19.27 -15.17
N ASP A 295 4.55 -20.57 -14.87
CA ASP A 295 3.56 -21.52 -15.34
C ASP A 295 3.03 -22.29 -14.13
N GLU A 296 1.78 -22.03 -13.73
CA GLU A 296 1.12 -22.64 -12.57
C GLU A 296 0.22 -23.83 -12.98
N SER A 297 0.55 -24.52 -14.08
CA SER A 297 -0.22 -25.68 -14.57
C SER A 297 -0.23 -26.88 -13.62
N GLU A 298 0.81 -27.05 -12.79
CA GLU A 298 1.04 -28.20 -11.91
C GLU A 298 0.86 -27.87 -10.42
#